data_AF-A0A943GZJ0-F1
#
_entry.id   AF-A0A943GZJ0-F1
#
_cell.length_a   1.000
_cell.length_b   1.000
_cell.length_c   1.000
_cell.angle_alpha   90.00
_cell.angle_beta   90.00
_cell.angle_gamma   90.00
#
_symmetry.space_group_name_H-M   'P 1'
#
loop_
_entity.id
_entity.type
_entity.pdbx_description
1 polymer ?
#
loop_
_entity_poly.entity_id
_entity_poly.type
_entity_poly.pdbx_seq_one_letter_code
_entity_poly.pdbx_strand_id
1 'polypeptide(L)'
;TTPAQMKMFLTRIGFGSKVIVTGDSTQKDLPKSEKSGLEVAQKVLKKIEGISFCELTSKDVVRHPLVQKIVQAYEAYEKRNPVQKTGTSKRGQRSL
;
A
#
# COMPACT_ATOMS: atom_id res chain seq x y z
N THR A 1 2.98 8.37 2.54
CA THR A 1 4.03 8.69 3.53
C THR A 1 5.37 8.15 3.11
N THR A 2 6.41 8.97 3.15
CA THR A 2 7.79 8.55 2.84
C THR A 2 8.43 7.79 4.02
N PRO A 3 9.52 7.04 3.83
CA PRO A 3 10.20 6.35 4.93
C PRO A 3 10.74 7.32 5.98
N ALA A 4 11.22 8.50 5.58
CA ALA A 4 11.70 9.54 6.49
C ALA A 4 10.57 10.08 7.38
N GLN A 5 9.40 10.36 6.79
CA GLN A 5 8.22 10.81 7.55
C GLN A 5 7.74 9.74 8.54
N MET A 6 7.70 8.48 8.12
CA MET A 6 7.32 7.37 9.01
C MET A 6 8.31 7.22 10.17
N LYS A 7 9.62 7.28 9.90
CA LYS A 7 10.65 7.24 10.95
C LYS A 7 10.48 8.39 11.93
N MET A 8 10.30 9.61 11.43
CA MET A 8 10.09 10.80 12.25
C MET A 8 8.90 10.65 13.19
N PHE A 9 7.80 10.06 12.72
CA PHE A 9 6.62 9.80 13.53
C PHE A 9 6.88 8.75 14.61
N LEU A 10 7.39 7.57 14.23
CA LEU A 10 7.59 6.44 15.15
C LEU A 10 8.57 6.77 16.28
N THR A 11 9.57 7.61 16.04
CA THR A 11 10.53 8.03 17.07
C THR A 11 9.98 9.05 18.06
N ARG A 12 8.77 9.57 17.86
CA ARG A 12 8.12 10.54 18.77
C ARG A 12 7.15 9.87 19.75
N ILE A 13 7.03 8.55 19.72
CA ILE A 13 6.16 7.79 20.63
C ILE A 13 6.74 7.87 22.05
N GLY A 14 5.98 8.45 22.97
CA GLY A 14 6.38 8.65 24.37
C GLY A 14 5.90 7.55 25.32
N PHE A 15 6.34 7.62 26.58
CA PHE A 15 5.90 6.68 27.62
C PHE A 15 4.39 6.74 27.87
N GLY A 16 3.80 5.58 28.17
CA GLY A 16 2.36 5.46 28.45
C GLY A 16 1.46 5.65 27.22
N SER A 17 2.02 5.89 26.03
CA SER A 17 1.25 6.03 24.80
C SER A 17 0.99 4.68 24.12
N LYS A 18 -0.11 4.61 23.38
CA LYS A 18 -0.40 3.52 22.43
C LYS A 18 -0.66 4.15 21.08
N VAL A 19 -0.08 3.57 20.03
CA VAL A 19 -0.19 4.08 18.66
C VAL A 19 -0.67 2.97 17.76
N ILE A 20 -1.62 3.30 16.89
CA ILE A 20 -2.12 2.44 15.83
C ILE A 20 -1.85 3.18 14.51
N VAL A 21 -1.11 2.53 13.61
CA VAL A 21 -0.86 3.05 12.26
C VAL A 21 -1.67 2.22 11.29
N THR A 22 -2.58 2.85 10.57
CA THR A 22 -3.41 2.22 9.53
C THR A 22 -2.96 2.69 8.15
N GLY A 23 -3.06 1.81 7.16
CA GLY A 23 -2.87 2.18 5.76
C GLY A 23 -3.17 1.03 4.81
N ASP A 24 -3.47 1.36 3.56
CA ASP A 24 -3.65 0.40 2.46
C ASP A 24 -2.33 0.29 1.68
N SER A 25 -1.74 -0.90 1.62
CA SER A 25 -0.47 -1.14 0.96
C SER A 25 -0.54 -0.98 -0.58
N THR A 26 -1.74 -1.10 -1.14
CA THR A 26 -1.99 -0.96 -2.59
C THR A 26 -2.09 0.50 -3.02
N GLN A 27 -2.37 1.41 -2.08
CA GLN A 27 -2.52 2.83 -2.34
C GLN A 27 -1.23 3.58 -1.99
N LYS A 28 -0.53 4.03 -3.02
CA LYS A 28 0.70 4.82 -2.87
C LYS A 28 0.50 6.17 -3.55
N ASP A 29 0.32 7.21 -2.74
CA ASP A 29 0.30 8.60 -3.20
C ASP A 29 1.73 9.17 -3.39
N LEU A 30 2.67 8.32 -3.80
CA LEU A 30 4.08 8.66 -3.94
C LEU A 30 4.51 8.57 -5.41
N PRO A 31 5.55 9.33 -5.82
CA PRO A 31 6.18 9.12 -7.11
C PRO A 31 6.55 7.65 -7.32
N LYS A 32 6.43 7.14 -8.56
CA LYS A 32 6.60 5.70 -8.87
C LYS A 32 7.93 5.09 -8.40
N SER A 33 8.97 5.90 -8.22
CA SER A 33 10.30 5.46 -7.78
C SER A 33 10.45 5.41 -6.25
N GLU A 34 9.53 5.97 -5.48
CA GLU A 34 9.69 6.12 -4.04
C GLU A 34 9.03 4.96 -3.27
N LYS A 35 9.77 4.39 -2.31
CA LYS A 35 9.27 3.32 -1.46
C LYS A 35 8.28 3.90 -0.43
N SER A 36 7.19 3.16 -0.17
CA SER A 36 6.25 3.54 0.89
C SER A 36 6.88 3.40 2.27
N GLY A 37 6.68 4.40 3.13
CA GLY A 37 7.09 4.34 4.53
C GLY A 37 6.42 3.22 5.31
N LEU A 38 5.17 2.86 4.98
CA LEU A 38 4.46 1.74 5.59
C LEU A 38 5.13 0.40 5.25
N GLU A 39 5.45 0.20 3.97
CA GLU A 39 6.12 -1.02 3.50
C GLU A 39 7.52 -1.18 4.11
N VAL A 40 8.27 -0.08 4.22
CA VAL A 40 9.59 -0.07 4.87
C VAL A 40 9.47 -0.34 6.37
N ALA A 41 8.52 0.30 7.05
CA ALA A 41 8.30 0.09 8.48
C ALA A 41 7.92 -1.35 8.80
N GLN A 42 7.04 -1.98 8.02
CA GLN A 42 6.70 -3.40 8.16
C GLN A 42 7.94 -4.30 8.11
N LYS A 43 8.87 -4.03 7.18
CA LYS A 43 10.11 -4.81 7.04
C LYS A 43 11.08 -4.60 8.21
N VAL A 44 11.27 -3.35 8.62
CA VAL A 44 12.27 -2.97 9.64
C VAL A 44 11.80 -3.35 11.05
N LEU A 45 10.53 -3.18 11.36
CA LEU A 45 10.01 -3.32 12.73
C LEU A 45 9.48 -4.74 13.04
N LYS A 46 9.50 -5.66 12.06
CA LYS A 46 8.93 -7.03 12.18
C LYS A 46 9.41 -7.83 13.40
N LYS A 47 10.63 -7.55 13.88
CA LYS A 47 11.27 -8.29 14.98
C LYS A 47 11.36 -7.50 16.29
N ILE A 48 10.71 -6.33 16.36
CA ILE A 48 10.74 -5.50 17.56
C ILE A 48 9.64 -5.96 18.52
N GLU A 49 10.02 -6.30 19.74
CA GLU A 49 9.08 -6.65 20.80
C GLU A 49 8.14 -5.47 21.11
N GLY A 50 6.85 -5.77 21.33
CA GLY A 50 5.83 -4.76 21.59
C GLY A 50 5.19 -4.14 20.34
N ILE A 51 5.63 -4.50 19.13
CA ILE A 51 4.99 -4.11 17.86
C ILE A 51 4.29 -5.33 17.24
N SER A 52 3.03 -5.15 16.85
CA SER A 52 2.25 -6.18 16.16
C SER A 52 1.74 -5.67 14.82
N PHE A 53 1.69 -6.56 13.83
CA PHE A 53 1.15 -6.27 12.51
C PHE A 53 -0.17 -7.00 12.33
N CYS A 54 -1.21 -6.26 11.98
CA CYS A 54 -2.52 -6.79 11.64
C CYS A 54 -2.77 -6.50 10.16
N GLU A 55 -2.80 -7.55 9.35
CA GLU A 55 -3.13 -7.46 7.92
C GLU A 55 -4.60 -7.83 7.74
N LEU A 56 -5.38 -6.89 7.23
CA LEU A 56 -6.77 -7.10 6.87
C LEU A 56 -6.87 -7.37 5.38
N THR A 57 -7.72 -8.31 5.02
CA THR A 57 -7.98 -8.73 3.64
C THR A 57 -9.39 -8.34 3.23
N SER A 58 -9.72 -8.54 1.95
CA SER A 58 -11.10 -8.33 1.47
C SER A 58 -12.15 -9.16 2.21
N LYS A 59 -11.76 -10.26 2.87
CA LYS A 59 -12.65 -11.10 3.69
C LYS A 59 -13.08 -10.40 4.99
N ASP A 60 -12.25 -9.48 5.48
CA ASP A 60 -12.48 -8.76 6.73
C ASP A 60 -13.32 -7.48 6.51
N VAL A 61 -13.63 -7.15 5.25
CA VAL A 61 -14.39 -5.96 4.88
C VAL A 61 -15.88 -6.26 4.81
N VAL A 62 -16.62 -5.80 5.80
CA VAL A 62 -18.09 -5.80 5.76
C VAL A 62 -18.56 -4.63 4.92
N ARG A 63 -19.21 -4.91 3.79
CA ARG A 63 -19.80 -3.90 2.90
C ARG A 63 -21.31 -4.14 2.79
N HIS A 64 -22.05 -3.06 2.59
CA HIS A 64 -23.47 -3.15 2.28
C HIS A 64 -23.69 -4.02 1.01
N PRO A 65 -24.71 -4.90 0.94
CA PRO A 65 -24.92 -5.80 -0.20
C PRO A 65 -24.97 -5.09 -1.56
N LEU A 66 -25.54 -3.88 -1.61
CA LEU A 66 -25.57 -3.06 -2.82
C LEU A 66 -24.15 -2.66 -3.28
N VAL A 67 -23.29 -2.25 -2.36
CA VAL A 67 -21.91 -1.85 -2.67
C VAL A 67 -21.10 -3.04 -3.19
N GLN A 68 -21.32 -4.24 -2.64
CA GLN A 68 -20.69 -5.47 -3.15
C GLN A 68 -21.08 -5.73 -4.62
N LYS A 69 -22.37 -5.61 -4.95
CA LYS A 69 -22.86 -5.76 -6.34
C LYS A 69 -22.22 -4.75 -7.29
N ILE A 70 -22.08 -3.49 -6.85
CA ILE A 70 -21.42 -2.43 -7.64
C ILE A 70 -19.96 -2.80 -7.90
N VAL A 71 -19.20 -3.17 -6.87
CA VAL A 71 -17.79 -3.56 -7.01
C VAL A 71 -17.63 -4.74 -7.98
N GLN A 72 -18.46 -5.79 -7.82
CA GLN A 72 -18.43 -6.96 -8.70
C GLN A 72 -18.74 -6.61 -10.17
N ALA A 73 -19.65 -5.68 -10.42
CA ALA A 73 -19.99 -5.22 -11.76
C ALA A 73 -18.78 -4.52 -12.44
N TYR A 74 -18.09 -3.64 -11.72
CA TYR A 74 -16.87 -2.98 -12.22
C TYR A 74 -15.73 -3.97 -12.43
N GLU A 75 -15.49 -4.90 -11.48
CA GLU A 75 -14.47 -5.93 -11.65
C GLU A 75 -14.72 -6.81 -12.88
N ALA A 76 -15.99 -7.16 -13.16
CA ALA A 76 -16.36 -7.93 -14.34
C ALA A 76 -16.13 -7.12 -15.63
N TYR A 77 -16.39 -5.82 -15.60
CA TYR A 77 -16.15 -4.92 -16.73
C TYR A 77 -14.65 -4.79 -17.06
N GLU A 78 -13.81 -4.53 -16.05
CA GLU A 78 -12.36 -4.39 -16.19
C GLU A 78 -11.70 -5.69 -16.70
N LYS A 79 -12.18 -6.86 -16.23
CA LYS A 79 -11.69 -8.16 -16.72
C LYS A 79 -12.01 -8.40 -18.20
N ARG A 80 -13.15 -7.88 -18.68
CA ARG A 80 -13.56 -7.99 -20.09
C ARG A 80 -12.89 -6.96 -20.98
N ASN A 81 -12.53 -5.81 -20.42
CA ASN A 81 -11.87 -4.71 -21.11
C ASN A 81 -10.50 -4.43 -20.48
N PRO A 82 -9.52 -5.35 -20.57
CA PRO A 82 -8.20 -5.10 -20.03
C PRO A 82 -7.62 -3.89 -20.75
N VAL A 83 -7.52 -2.75 -20.04
CA VAL A 83 -6.82 -1.58 -20.55
C VAL A 83 -5.42 -2.04 -20.91
N GLN A 84 -5.10 -2.03 -22.21
CA GLN A 84 -3.76 -2.39 -22.69
C GLN A 84 -2.78 -1.46 -21.98
N LYS A 85 -2.05 -2.01 -21.01
CA LYS A 85 -0.86 -1.35 -20.48
C LYS A 85 0.09 -1.23 -21.67
N THR A 86 0.09 -0.07 -22.32
CA THR A 86 1.06 0.26 -23.37
C THR A 86 2.43 0.13 -22.75
N GLY A 87 3.09 -1.00 -23.03
CA GLY A 87 4.46 -1.25 -22.64
C GLY A 87 5.35 -0.33 -23.46
N THR A 88 5.89 0.72 -22.85
CA THR A 88 7.05 1.40 -23.41
C THR A 88 8.25 0.47 -23.24
N SER A 89 8.45 -0.31 -24.30
CA SER A 89 9.59 -1.18 -24.52
C SER A 89 10.91 -0.39 -24.45
N LYS A 90 11.93 -1.09 -23.97
CA LYS A 90 13.36 -0.81 -24.08
C LYS A 90 13.73 0.02 -25.32
N ARG A 91 14.43 1.14 -25.13
CA ARG A 91 15.44 1.61 -26.09
C ARG A 91 16.80 1.54 -25.41
N GLY A 92 17.46 0.40 -25.60
CA GLY A 92 18.92 0.36 -25.59
C GLY A 92 19.46 0.94 -26.90
N GLN A 93 20.70 1.41 -26.83
CA GLN A 93 21.62 1.77 -27.92
C GLN A 93 21.32 3.05 -28.70
N ARG A 94 22.15 4.07 -28.43
CA ARG A 94 23.02 4.65 -29.47
C ARG A 94 24.29 5.22 -28.83
N SER A 95 25.40 4.72 -29.33
CA SER A 95 26.77 5.15 -29.10
C SER A 95 26.98 6.59 -29.56
N LEU A 96 27.74 7.37 -28.80
CA LEU A 96 28.98 8.09 -29.17
C LEU A 96 29.45 8.90 -27.95
#